data_AF-A0AAE0CM03-F1
#
_entry.id   AF-A0AAE0CM03-F1
#
_cell.length_a   1.000
_cell.length_b   1.000
_cell.length_c   1.000
_cell.angle_alpha   90.00
_cell.angle_beta   90.00
_cell.angle_gamma   90.00
#
_symmetry.space_group_name_H-M   'P 1'
#
loop_
_entity.id
_entity.type
_entity.pdbx_description
1 polymer ?
#
loop_
_entity_poly.entity_id
_entity_poly.type
_entity_poly.pdbx_seq_one_letter_code
_entity_poly.pdbx_strand_id
1 'polypeptide(L)'
;MNEVMVITDILCQVLQRQSQDILNALHLVRSTKILLRELRQDGWGKFFNTLVSFCERQGIDTPDMIARYMEGTGRSCQQQDHVTVDHYYHVDVFIVVIDFQLMELASTERAFPATKLVKSSLRNKMDDEFLENCMVVYIERELADTIDSDSVIDAFPSLKTRKSKFK
;
A
#
# COMPACT_ATOMS: atom_id res chain seq x y z
N MET A 1 9.27 1.94 34.01
CA MET A 1 7.93 1.38 33.68
C MET A 1 7.03 2.37 32.93
N ASN A 2 6.74 3.59 33.43
CA ASN A 2 5.89 4.56 32.73
C ASN A 2 6.43 4.98 31.35
N GLU A 3 7.74 5.17 31.20
CA GLU A 3 8.35 5.54 29.91
C GLU A 3 8.22 4.45 28.83
N VAL A 4 8.37 3.18 29.22
CA VAL A 4 8.19 2.04 28.31
C VAL A 4 6.75 1.96 27.81
N MET A 5 5.77 2.20 28.69
CA MET A 5 4.35 2.22 28.34
C MET A 5 4.02 3.36 27.36
N VAL A 6 4.65 4.53 27.51
CA VAL A 6 4.48 5.65 26.58
C VAL A 6 5.09 5.33 25.21
N ILE A 7 6.27 4.70 25.18
CA ILE A 7 6.93 4.31 23.92
C ILE A 7 6.10 3.25 23.17
N THR A 8 5.57 2.25 23.86
CA THR A 8 4.73 1.20 23.23
C THR A 8 3.39 1.76 22.75
N ASP A 9 2.79 2.70 23.47
CA ASP A 9 1.57 3.39 23.04
C ASP A 9 1.80 4.20 21.74
N ILE A 10 2.88 4.98 21.66
CA ILE A 10 3.25 5.72 20.44
C ILE A 10 3.43 4.76 19.26
N LEU A 11 4.14 3.64 19.46
CA LEU A 11 4.33 2.62 18.43
C LEU A 11 2.98 2.03 17.96
N CYS A 12 2.09 1.70 18.90
CA CYS A 12 0.76 1.19 18.61
C CYS A 12 -0.06 2.18 17.77
N GLN A 13 -0.05 3.46 18.13
CA GLN A 13 -0.75 4.51 17.41
C GLN A 13 -0.22 4.67 15.97
N VAL A 14 1.10 4.67 15.79
CA VAL A 14 1.74 4.77 14.46
C VAL A 14 1.37 3.58 13.59
N LEU A 15 1.44 2.36 14.14
CA LEU A 15 1.06 1.14 13.42
C LEU A 15 -0.43 1.11 13.06
N GLN A 16 -1.31 1.57 13.94
CA GLN A 16 -2.74 1.70 13.66
C GLN A 16 -3.00 2.69 12.54
N ARG A 17 -2.38 3.88 12.60
CA ARG A 17 -2.52 4.91 11.57
C ARG A 17 -2.05 4.43 10.20
N GLN A 18 -0.88 3.80 10.13
CA GLN A 18 -0.36 3.21 8.88
C GLN A 18 -1.33 2.16 8.31
N SER A 19 -1.98 1.37 9.17
CA SER A 19 -3.00 0.40 8.73
C SER A 19 -4.20 1.08 8.10
N GLN A 20 -4.68 2.14 8.73
CA GLN A 20 -5.81 2.90 8.25
C GLN A 20 -5.49 3.57 6.91
N ASP A 21 -4.29 4.13 6.77
CA ASP A 21 -3.83 4.74 5.53
C ASP A 21 -3.78 3.71 4.38
N ILE A 22 -3.33 2.47 4.66
CA ILE A 22 -3.36 1.37 3.69
C ILE A 22 -4.80 1.02 3.29
N LEU A 23 -5.73 0.93 4.25
CA LEU A 23 -7.13 0.64 3.94
C LEU A 23 -7.76 1.77 3.12
N ASN A 24 -7.49 3.03 3.48
CA ASN A 24 -7.95 4.21 2.76
C ASN A 24 -7.45 4.19 1.30
N ALA A 25 -6.16 3.92 1.10
CA ALA A 25 -5.57 3.79 -0.24
C ALA A 25 -6.23 2.65 -1.03
N LEU A 26 -6.47 1.49 -0.42
CA LEU A 26 -7.16 0.37 -1.06
C LEU A 26 -8.61 0.72 -1.45
N HIS A 27 -9.33 1.44 -0.58
CA HIS A 27 -10.67 1.95 -0.90
C HIS A 27 -10.64 2.89 -2.09
N LEU A 28 -9.69 3.82 -2.14
CA LEU A 28 -9.50 4.71 -3.29
C LEU A 28 -9.22 3.93 -4.57
N VAL A 29 -8.30 2.96 -4.55
CA VAL A 29 -8.02 2.08 -5.71
C VAL A 29 -9.29 1.41 -6.23
N ARG A 30 -10.12 0.88 -5.33
CA ARG A 30 -11.40 0.24 -5.70
C ARG A 30 -12.39 1.23 -6.29
N SER A 31 -12.57 2.39 -5.67
CA SER A 31 -13.45 3.44 -6.17
C SER A 31 -13.00 3.94 -7.54
N THR A 32 -11.69 4.18 -7.74
CA THR A 32 -11.14 4.59 -9.03
C THR A 32 -11.37 3.53 -10.10
N LYS A 33 -11.24 2.23 -9.80
CA LYS A 33 -11.56 1.15 -10.75
C LYS A 33 -13.02 1.16 -11.17
N ILE A 34 -13.95 1.47 -10.27
CA ILE A 34 -15.37 1.60 -10.61
C ILE A 34 -15.57 2.76 -11.58
N LEU A 35 -15.03 3.95 -11.25
CA LEU A 35 -15.13 5.14 -12.10
C LEU A 35 -14.51 4.93 -13.49
N LEU A 36 -13.36 4.27 -13.58
CA LEU A 36 -12.72 3.96 -14.87
C LEU A 36 -13.54 2.97 -15.70
N ARG A 37 -14.20 1.99 -15.07
CA ARG A 37 -15.10 1.08 -15.78
C ARG A 37 -16.33 1.80 -16.33
N GLU A 38 -16.93 2.69 -15.56
CA GLU A 38 -18.04 3.53 -16.02
C GLU A 38 -17.60 4.44 -17.19
N LEU A 39 -16.43 5.08 -17.05
CA LEU A 39 -15.84 5.91 -18.10
C LEU A 39 -15.57 5.12 -19.39
N ARG A 40 -15.13 3.87 -19.27
CA ARG A 40 -14.87 2.97 -20.41
C ARG A 40 -16.13 2.63 -21.20
N GLN A 41 -17.25 2.37 -20.52
CA GLN A 41 -18.46 1.86 -21.17
C GLN A 41 -19.27 2.99 -21.83
N ASP A 42 -19.51 4.07 -21.10
CA ASP A 42 -20.45 5.13 -21.52
C ASP A 42 -19.83 6.53 -21.45
N GLY A 43 -18.54 6.63 -21.14
CA GLY A 43 -17.87 7.89 -20.87
C GLY A 43 -17.29 8.60 -22.09
N TRP A 44 -17.08 7.91 -23.21
CA TRP A 44 -16.46 8.48 -24.41
C TRP A 44 -17.15 9.75 -24.90
N GLY A 45 -18.46 9.70 -25.13
CA GLY A 45 -19.19 10.85 -25.68
C GLY A 45 -19.11 12.08 -24.76
N LYS A 46 -19.23 11.89 -23.44
CA LYS A 46 -19.11 12.99 -22.46
C LYS A 46 -17.68 13.56 -22.42
N PHE A 47 -16.68 12.68 -22.42
CA PHE A 47 -15.27 13.07 -22.45
C PHE A 47 -14.93 13.83 -23.73
N PHE A 48 -15.33 13.28 -24.87
CA PHE A 48 -15.10 13.86 -26.18
C PHE A 48 -15.74 15.25 -26.31
N ASN A 49 -17.01 15.41 -25.94
CA ASN A 49 -17.68 16.72 -25.94
C ASN A 49 -16.98 17.74 -25.04
N THR A 50 -16.45 17.28 -23.89
CA THR A 50 -15.67 18.15 -23.01
C THR A 50 -14.38 18.60 -23.68
N LEU A 51 -13.68 17.71 -24.39
CA LEU A 51 -12.48 18.05 -25.16
C LEU A 51 -12.79 19.01 -26.31
N VAL A 52 -13.85 18.76 -27.08
CA VAL A 52 -14.30 19.65 -28.16
C VAL A 52 -14.56 21.06 -27.61
N SER A 53 -15.34 21.17 -26.53
CA SER A 53 -15.61 22.46 -25.89
C SER A 53 -14.36 23.15 -25.34
N PHE A 54 -13.32 22.39 -24.98
CA PHE A 54 -12.04 22.93 -24.58
C PHE A 54 -11.26 23.46 -25.78
N CYS A 55 -11.16 22.69 -26.87
CA CYS A 55 -10.49 23.09 -28.11
C CYS A 55 -11.13 24.34 -28.72
N GLU A 56 -12.46 24.39 -28.80
CA GLU A 56 -13.22 25.56 -29.27
C GLU A 56 -12.88 26.82 -28.47
N ARG A 57 -12.82 26.71 -27.13
CA ARG A 57 -12.44 27.83 -26.26
C ARG A 57 -11.00 28.30 -26.46
N GLN A 58 -10.11 27.41 -26.90
CA GLN A 58 -8.70 27.72 -27.16
C GLN A 58 -8.42 28.05 -28.63
N GLY A 59 -9.43 28.05 -29.50
CA GLY A 59 -9.26 28.26 -30.95
C GLY A 59 -8.46 27.15 -31.64
N ILE A 60 -8.46 25.94 -31.09
CA ILE A 60 -7.79 24.76 -31.68
C ILE A 60 -8.79 24.07 -32.61
N ASP A 61 -8.36 23.82 -33.85
CA ASP A 61 -9.18 23.11 -34.84
C ASP A 61 -9.40 21.65 -34.42
N THR A 62 -10.66 21.22 -34.42
CA THR A 62 -11.04 19.86 -34.04
C THR A 62 -10.96 18.93 -35.24
N PRO A 63 -10.38 17.72 -35.08
CA PRO A 63 -10.30 16.78 -36.18
C PRO A 63 -11.69 16.34 -36.66
N ASP A 64 -11.82 16.13 -37.98
CA ASP A 64 -13.02 15.51 -38.56
C ASP A 64 -13.08 14.03 -38.14
N MET A 65 -14.04 13.72 -37.27
CA MET A 65 -14.24 12.39 -36.69
C MET A 65 -14.77 11.36 -37.71
N ILE A 66 -15.37 11.81 -38.81
CA ILE A 66 -15.89 10.97 -39.90
C ILE A 66 -14.80 10.71 -40.93
N ALA A 67 -13.75 11.54 -40.97
CA ALA A 67 -12.63 11.35 -41.87
C ALA A 67 -11.95 9.99 -41.65
N ARG A 68 -11.30 9.52 -42.70
CA ARG A 68 -10.47 8.31 -42.63
C ARG A 68 -9.20 8.61 -41.84
N TYR A 69 -8.91 7.74 -40.88
CA TYR A 69 -7.61 7.75 -40.21
C TYR A 69 -6.55 7.23 -41.19
N MET A 70 -5.48 8.01 -41.39
CA MET A 70 -4.35 7.62 -42.25
C MET A 70 -3.08 7.59 -41.40
N GLU A 71 -2.58 6.39 -41.12
CA GLU A 71 -1.37 6.21 -40.34
C GLU A 71 -0.13 6.37 -41.26
N GLY A 72 0.46 7.56 -41.28
CA GLY A 72 1.72 7.86 -41.98
C GLY A 72 1.59 8.30 -43.45
N THR A 73 2.67 8.90 -43.97
CA THR A 73 2.78 9.46 -45.34
C THR A 73 3.40 8.49 -46.35
N GLY A 74 3.56 7.20 -45.99
CA GLY A 74 4.29 6.19 -46.77
C GLY A 74 3.43 5.37 -47.73
N ARG A 75 4.04 4.88 -48.82
CA ARG A 75 3.37 4.06 -49.86
C ARG A 75 2.95 2.66 -49.41
N SER A 76 3.37 2.18 -48.23
CA SER A 76 3.04 0.86 -47.71
C SER A 76 1.69 0.78 -46.97
N CYS A 77 1.04 1.90 -46.70
CA CYS A 77 -0.17 1.95 -45.86
C CYS A 77 -1.48 1.64 -46.62
N GLN A 78 -1.42 1.04 -47.81
CA GLN A 78 -2.61 0.73 -48.62
C GLN A 78 -3.37 -0.53 -48.19
N GLN A 79 -2.92 -1.21 -47.13
CA GLN A 79 -3.67 -2.33 -46.55
C GLN A 79 -3.81 -2.13 -45.05
N GLN A 80 -4.95 -1.56 -44.64
CA GLN A 80 -5.71 -1.94 -43.46
C GLN A 80 -7.01 -1.11 -43.46
N ASP A 81 -8.03 -1.65 -42.81
CA ASP A 81 -9.45 -1.35 -42.98
C ASP A 81 -9.83 0.15 -42.98
N HIS A 82 -11.01 0.50 -43.51
CA HIS A 82 -11.55 1.86 -43.50
C HIS A 82 -11.86 2.35 -42.06
N VAL A 83 -10.82 2.61 -41.25
CA VAL A 83 -10.93 3.09 -39.88
C VAL A 83 -11.18 4.60 -39.87
N THR A 84 -12.17 5.04 -39.11
CA THR A 84 -12.46 6.47 -38.91
C THR A 84 -11.57 7.07 -37.82
N VAL A 85 -11.39 8.38 -37.85
CA VAL A 85 -10.67 9.11 -36.79
C VAL A 85 -11.34 8.88 -35.42
N ASP A 86 -12.67 8.85 -35.35
CA ASP A 86 -13.39 8.50 -34.12
C ASP A 86 -13.01 7.11 -33.60
N HIS A 87 -13.01 6.10 -34.48
CA HIS A 87 -12.68 4.73 -34.07
C HIS A 87 -11.27 4.65 -33.49
N TYR A 88 -10.30 5.28 -34.16
CA TYR A 88 -8.93 5.30 -33.68
C TYR A 88 -8.81 5.93 -32.29
N TYR A 89 -9.32 7.14 -32.10
CA TYR A 89 -9.19 7.81 -30.79
C TYR A 89 -10.03 7.16 -29.70
N HIS A 90 -11.21 6.64 -30.03
CA HIS A 90 -12.07 5.98 -29.06
C HIS A 90 -11.55 4.60 -28.68
N VAL A 91 -11.33 3.73 -29.67
CA VAL A 91 -11.03 2.31 -29.44
C VAL A 91 -9.54 2.11 -29.25
N ASP A 92 -8.73 2.58 -30.18
CA ASP A 92 -7.29 2.28 -30.18
C ASP A 92 -6.50 3.13 -29.17
N VAL A 93 -7.04 4.29 -28.77
CA VAL A 93 -6.41 5.16 -27.77
C VAL A 93 -7.17 5.15 -26.43
N PHE A 94 -8.40 5.65 -26.40
CA PHE A 94 -9.11 5.89 -25.13
C PHE A 94 -9.41 4.60 -24.36
N ILE A 95 -9.98 3.59 -25.01
CA ILE A 95 -10.24 2.28 -24.38
C ILE A 95 -8.94 1.62 -23.94
N VAL A 96 -7.91 1.61 -24.80
CA VAL A 96 -6.60 1.00 -24.48
C VAL A 96 -5.95 1.65 -23.25
N VAL A 97 -5.99 2.99 -23.15
CA VAL A 97 -5.45 3.72 -21.99
C VAL A 97 -6.22 3.38 -20.72
N ILE A 98 -7.55 3.31 -20.77
CA ILE A 98 -8.35 2.93 -19.61
C ILE A 98 -8.09 1.48 -19.20
N ASP A 99 -7.99 0.56 -20.16
CA ASP A 99 -7.69 -0.84 -19.89
C ASP A 99 -6.31 -1.03 -19.28
N PHE A 100 -5.31 -0.27 -19.74
CA PHE A 100 -3.99 -0.22 -19.11
C PHE A 100 -4.06 0.27 -17.66
N GLN A 101 -4.77 1.38 -17.39
CA GLN A 101 -4.94 1.88 -16.02
C GLN A 101 -5.67 0.89 -15.12
N LEU A 102 -6.71 0.22 -15.63
CA LEU A 102 -7.43 -0.82 -14.89
C LEU A 102 -6.53 -2.03 -14.57
N MET A 103 -5.62 -2.39 -15.49
CA MET A 103 -4.64 -3.44 -15.29
C MET A 103 -3.67 -3.08 -14.14
N GLU A 104 -3.11 -1.87 -14.16
CA GLU A 104 -2.20 -1.37 -13.12
C GLU A 104 -2.89 -1.27 -11.75
N LEU A 105 -4.15 -0.83 -11.71
CA LEU A 105 -4.91 -0.81 -10.45
C LEU A 105 -5.26 -2.22 -9.95
N ALA A 106 -5.43 -3.19 -10.84
CA ALA A 106 -5.65 -4.58 -10.45
C ALA A 106 -4.37 -5.25 -9.92
N SER A 107 -3.19 -4.89 -10.43
CA SER A 107 -1.91 -5.39 -9.92
C SER A 107 -1.61 -4.84 -8.52
N THR A 108 -1.82 -3.54 -8.30
CA THR A 108 -1.67 -2.90 -6.99
C THR A 108 -2.65 -3.47 -5.95
N GLU A 109 -3.93 -3.64 -6.30
CA GLU A 109 -4.93 -4.27 -5.42
C GLU A 109 -4.51 -5.69 -4.99
N ARG A 110 -3.88 -6.47 -5.86
CA ARG A 110 -3.35 -7.81 -5.51
C ARG A 110 -2.11 -7.76 -4.62
N ALA A 111 -1.30 -6.70 -4.69
CA ALA A 111 -0.12 -6.52 -3.86
C ALA A 111 -0.46 -6.12 -2.41
N PHE A 112 -1.53 -5.35 -2.19
CA PHE A 112 -1.94 -4.90 -0.84
C PHE A 112 -2.20 -6.05 0.16
N PRO A 113 -2.92 -7.15 -0.18
CA PRO A 113 -3.11 -8.31 0.70
C PRO A 113 -1.83 -8.97 1.19
N ALA A 114 -0.74 -8.97 0.40
CA ALA A 114 0.54 -9.55 0.81
C ALA A 114 1.14 -8.79 2.01
N THR A 115 1.00 -7.46 2.03
CA THR A 115 1.42 -6.64 3.18
C THR A 115 0.51 -6.84 4.40
N LYS A 116 -0.78 -7.15 4.17
CA LYS A 116 -1.75 -7.49 5.23
C LYS A 116 -1.43 -8.83 5.89
N LEU A 117 -0.95 -9.83 5.13
CA LEU A 117 -0.49 -11.12 5.68
C LEU A 117 0.77 -11.00 6.53
N VAL A 118 1.74 -10.17 6.12
CA VAL A 118 2.94 -9.88 6.94
C VAL A 118 2.54 -9.14 8.21
N LYS A 119 1.68 -8.13 8.10
CA LYS A 119 1.21 -7.36 9.24
C LYS A 119 0.28 -8.15 10.17
N SER A 120 -0.61 -8.99 9.65
CA SER A 120 -1.43 -9.88 10.48
C SER A 120 -0.58 -10.98 11.10
N SER A 121 0.48 -11.46 10.44
CA SER A 121 1.44 -12.39 11.05
C SER A 121 2.26 -11.72 12.14
N LEU A 122 2.63 -10.44 12.01
CA LEU A 122 3.25 -9.67 13.09
C LEU A 122 2.28 -9.42 14.25
N ARG A 123 1.02 -9.08 13.94
CA ARG A 123 -0.05 -8.88 14.94
C ARG A 123 -0.49 -10.20 15.62
N ASN A 124 -0.41 -11.33 14.93
CA ASN A 124 -0.70 -12.67 15.47
C ASN A 124 0.54 -13.33 16.12
N LYS A 125 1.77 -12.85 15.86
CA LYS A 125 2.98 -13.27 16.58
C LYS A 125 3.21 -12.48 17.87
N MET A 126 2.64 -11.29 18.00
CA MET A 126 2.49 -10.59 19.26
C MET A 126 1.17 -11.01 19.91
N ASP A 127 1.05 -12.30 20.20
CA ASP A 127 0.04 -12.77 21.14
C ASP A 127 0.30 -12.10 22.49
N ASP A 128 -0.73 -11.85 23.29
CA ASP A 128 -0.58 -11.16 24.58
C ASP A 128 0.43 -11.91 25.48
N GLU A 129 0.54 -13.24 25.32
CA GLU A 129 1.54 -14.11 25.96
C GLU A 129 2.98 -13.87 25.47
N PHE A 130 3.20 -13.52 24.18
CA PHE A 130 4.54 -13.15 23.68
C PHE A 130 4.95 -11.76 24.15
N LEU A 131 4.01 -10.82 24.22
CA LEU A 131 4.23 -9.49 24.79
C LEU A 131 4.52 -9.57 26.29
N GLU A 132 3.78 -10.41 27.03
CA GLU A 132 4.03 -10.72 28.44
C GLU A 132 5.43 -11.33 28.63
N ASN A 133 5.80 -12.34 27.83
CA ASN A 133 7.13 -12.94 27.88
C ASN A 133 8.25 -11.97 27.50
N CYS A 134 8.07 -11.13 26.49
CA CYS A 134 9.04 -10.09 26.13
C CYS A 134 9.19 -9.03 27.22
N MET A 135 8.10 -8.66 27.90
CA MET A 135 8.15 -7.74 29.04
C MET A 135 8.83 -8.37 30.25
N VAL A 136 8.59 -9.65 30.56
CA VAL A 136 9.29 -10.39 31.61
C VAL A 136 10.79 -10.45 31.33
N VAL A 137 11.19 -10.85 30.12
CA VAL A 137 12.62 -10.91 29.74
C VAL A 137 13.29 -9.53 29.80
N TYR A 138 12.57 -8.47 29.45
CA TYR A 138 13.08 -7.11 29.53
C TYR A 138 13.24 -6.64 30.98
N ILE A 139 12.26 -6.94 31.85
CA ILE A 139 12.34 -6.62 33.29
C ILE A 139 13.44 -7.43 33.97
N GLU A 140 13.56 -8.72 33.66
CA GLU A 140 14.64 -9.58 34.18
C GLU A 140 16.02 -9.06 33.75
N ARG A 141 16.14 -8.60 32.51
CA ARG A 141 17.38 -7.98 32.00
C ARG A 141 17.68 -6.65 32.68
N GLU A 142 16.69 -5.78 32.85
CA GLU A 142 16.84 -4.49 33.55
C GLU A 142 17.24 -4.70 35.01
N LEU A 143 16.67 -5.72 35.68
CA LEU A 143 17.04 -6.11 37.03
C LEU A 143 18.47 -6.68 37.08
N ALA A 144 18.83 -7.56 36.15
CA ALA A 144 20.16 -8.15 36.07
C ALA A 144 21.25 -7.10 35.80
N ASP A 145 20.97 -6.08 34.97
CA ASP A 145 21.89 -4.99 34.67
C ASP A 145 22.09 -4.06 35.89
N THR A 146 21.14 -4.01 36.84
CA THR A 146 21.30 -3.31 38.12
C THR A 146 21.99 -4.13 39.21
N ILE A 147 22.15 -5.44 39.00
CA ILE A 147 22.84 -6.34 39.92
C ILE A 147 24.32 -6.37 39.52
N ASP A 148 25.15 -5.73 40.33
CA ASP A 148 26.60 -5.78 40.16
C ASP A 148 27.14 -7.20 40.41
N SER A 149 27.86 -7.72 39.42
CA SER A 149 28.38 -9.09 39.45
C SER A 149 29.38 -9.28 40.60
N ASP A 150 30.16 -8.24 40.93
CA ASP A 150 31.13 -8.27 42.03
C ASP A 150 30.41 -8.28 43.38
N SER A 151 29.34 -7.50 43.54
CA SER A 151 28.45 -7.53 44.72
C SER A 151 27.78 -8.89 44.94
N VAL A 152 27.44 -9.63 43.87
CA VAL A 152 26.92 -11.00 43.97
C VAL A 152 28.01 -11.98 44.37
N ILE A 153 29.20 -11.87 43.78
CA ILE A 153 30.36 -12.72 44.09
C ILE A 153 30.81 -12.52 45.54
N ASP A 154 30.75 -11.29 46.06
CA ASP A 154 31.06 -10.95 47.45
C ASP A 154 29.97 -11.38 48.45
N ALA A 155 28.71 -11.39 48.02
CA ALA A 155 27.59 -11.92 48.81
C ALA A 155 27.58 -13.46 48.87
N PHE A 156 28.12 -14.15 47.86
CA PHE A 156 28.09 -15.60 47.73
C PHE A 156 28.79 -16.37 48.89
N PRO A 157 29.97 -15.94 49.40
CA PRO A 157 30.61 -16.54 50.57
C PRO A 157 29.76 -16.47 51.85
N SER A 158 29.05 -15.36 52.06
CA SER A 158 28.20 -15.13 53.25
C SER A 158 26.98 -16.05 53.29
N LEU A 159 26.48 -16.45 52.12
CA LEU A 159 25.41 -17.44 51.95
C LEU A 159 25.90 -18.88 52.18
N LYS A 160 27.20 -19.16 52.01
CA LYS A 160 27.81 -20.47 52.30
C LYS A 160 28.14 -20.70 53.78
N THR A 161 28.08 -19.68 54.64
CA THR A 161 28.44 -19.82 56.06
C THR A 161 27.42 -20.56 56.93
N ARG A 162 26.30 -21.03 56.38
CA ARG A 162 25.48 -22.04 57.04
C ARG A 162 25.96 -23.45 56.71
N LYS A 163 27.18 -23.79 57.10
CA LYS A 163 27.41 -25.19 57.52
C LYS A 163 26.61 -25.36 58.80
N SER A 164 25.47 -26.03 58.70
CA SER A 164 24.72 -26.47 59.86
C SER A 164 25.69 -27.19 60.80
N LYS A 165 25.81 -26.69 62.03
CA LYS A 165 26.39 -27.48 63.12
C LYS A 165 25.39 -28.60 63.38
N PHE A 166 25.62 -29.76 62.75
CA PHE A 166 25.04 -31.00 63.24
C PHE A 166 25.60 -31.23 64.64
N LYS A 167 24.71 -31.12 65.62
CA LYS A 167 24.89 -31.67 66.96
C LYS A 167 24.22 -33.03 66.99
#